data_AF-A0A5E4D776-F1
#
_entry.id   AF-A0A5E4D776-F1
#
_cell.length_a   1.000
_cell.length_b   1.000
_cell.length_c   1.000
_cell.angle_alpha   90.00
_cell.angle_beta   90.00
_cell.angle_gamma   90.00
#
_symmetry.space_group_name_H-M   'P 1'
#
loop_
_entity.id
_entity.type
_entity.pdbx_description
1 polymer ?
#
loop_
_entity_poly.entity_id
_entity_poly.type
_entity_poly.pdbx_seq_one_letter_code
_entity_poly.pdbx_strand_id
1 'polypeptide(L)'
;MQTPEDEQQTPPTLQELAGRSLLKDKSRAILALEDLPIQLFPPLFMEAFSRGHTEVLKKMVQAWPFTRLPLGALMKKPQLEMIQAALDGLDMLAAQQDRPRRWKLQVLDLRKVHGNFWRTWSGAVVDACSPGVMKERQTVKASPDTGPTLPLKVLVNLRFQQRILNAFHSFLFRWVDERKGLIQLCCKKLQMCSLPICTIEKILERLDLDFIQQLDVQCFWRLSTLATFATYWGQMSNLRKLFFSHVYVSAYASQEERDQLMDDITSQFSKMDSLRRLYLDGVFFLEGRLCQVLRLLKTPLETLSITDCQLSDPDWNDLSGSPNLDQLIHLMLWGSKLTSFSPEPLVILLENAAATLETLNLQDCGITNSQLQAILPVLSCCSQLRVLSFNGNDISMSVLSNLLLHTSRMTRLSLEKYPAPLESYDAQGAIHPGRLFQLIDELMEILRDVREPKNVLFYTKPCHKCGNWFIYNLPSSPCRCWLPA
;
A
#
# COMPACT_ATOMS: atom_id res chain seq x y z
N MET A 1 -8.52 0.37 -41.87
CA MET A 1 -7.38 -0.56 -42.08
C MET A 1 -6.51 -0.48 -40.83
N GLN A 2 -6.57 -1.50 -39.98
CA GLN A 2 -5.70 -1.65 -38.82
C GLN A 2 -4.44 -2.38 -39.27
N THR A 3 -3.28 -1.77 -39.06
CA THR A 3 -1.97 -2.44 -39.15
C THR A 3 -1.79 -3.36 -37.95
N PRO A 4 -1.35 -4.62 -38.14
CA PRO A 4 -0.97 -5.47 -37.02
C PRO A 4 0.41 -5.03 -36.52
N GLU A 5 0.50 -4.69 -35.24
CA GLU A 5 1.76 -4.59 -34.52
C GLU A 5 2.32 -6.02 -34.38
N ASP A 6 3.30 -6.37 -35.21
CA ASP A 6 4.15 -7.54 -34.99
C ASP A 6 4.96 -7.31 -33.69
N GLU A 7 4.53 -7.97 -32.60
CA GLU A 7 5.37 -8.16 -31.43
C GLU A 7 6.63 -8.94 -31.87
N GLN A 8 7.75 -8.24 -32.07
CA GLN A 8 9.05 -8.86 -32.27
C GLN A 8 9.42 -9.72 -31.04
N GLN A 9 9.07 -11.01 -31.09
CA GLN A 9 9.50 -11.98 -30.10
C GLN A 9 11.00 -12.26 -30.30
N THR A 10 11.80 -11.91 -29.30
CA THR A 10 13.20 -12.33 -29.23
C THR A 10 13.31 -13.85 -29.36
N PRO A 11 14.25 -14.35 -30.19
CA PRO A 11 14.42 -15.78 -30.40
C PRO A 11 14.83 -16.49 -29.10
N PRO A 12 14.35 -17.73 -28.85
CA PRO A 12 14.63 -18.46 -27.63
C PRO A 12 16.12 -18.78 -27.51
N THR A 13 16.65 -18.69 -26.29
CA THR A 13 18.04 -19.04 -26.00
C THR A 13 18.28 -20.54 -26.14
N LEU A 14 19.54 -20.96 -26.34
CA LEU A 14 19.89 -22.39 -26.38
C LEU A 14 19.46 -23.13 -25.10
N GLN A 15 19.54 -22.45 -23.96
CA GLN A 15 19.12 -23.00 -22.67
C GLN A 15 17.61 -23.24 -22.61
N GLU A 16 16.81 -22.32 -23.13
CA GLU A 16 15.36 -22.49 -23.25
C GLU A 16 15.02 -23.63 -24.22
N LEU A 17 15.71 -23.72 -25.36
CA LEU A 17 15.53 -24.81 -26.33
C LEU A 17 15.89 -26.18 -25.74
N ALA A 18 16.98 -26.26 -24.98
CA ALA A 18 17.38 -27.48 -24.28
C ALA A 18 16.36 -27.88 -23.20
N GLY A 19 15.89 -26.91 -22.41
CA GLY A 19 14.83 -27.12 -21.41
C GLY A 19 13.53 -27.60 -22.05
N ARG A 20 13.12 -26.98 -23.17
CA ARG A 20 11.96 -27.41 -23.98
C ARG A 20 12.10 -28.83 -24.48
N SER A 21 13.27 -29.18 -25.00
CA SER A 21 13.54 -30.52 -25.50
C SER A 21 13.48 -31.56 -24.38
N LEU A 22 14.06 -31.25 -23.21
CA LEU A 22 14.04 -32.14 -22.05
C LEU A 22 12.61 -32.36 -21.53
N LEU A 23 11.80 -31.29 -21.45
CA LEU A 23 10.43 -31.34 -20.94
C LEU A 23 9.41 -32.03 -21.88
N LYS A 24 9.79 -32.33 -23.14
CA LYS A 24 8.95 -33.16 -24.02
C LYS A 24 8.73 -34.57 -23.44
N ASP A 25 9.74 -35.11 -22.76
CA ASP A 25 9.66 -36.38 -22.06
C ASP A 25 9.74 -36.12 -20.55
N LYS A 26 8.57 -35.98 -19.93
CA LYS A 26 8.44 -35.66 -18.50
C LYS A 26 9.14 -36.68 -17.61
N SER A 27 9.13 -37.96 -17.98
CA SER A 27 9.77 -39.04 -17.21
C SER A 27 11.29 -38.92 -17.25
N ARG A 28 11.86 -38.67 -18.43
CA ARG A 28 13.31 -38.39 -18.57
C ARG A 28 13.72 -37.11 -17.87
N ALA A 29 12.89 -36.07 -17.94
CA ALA A 29 13.13 -34.81 -17.24
C ALA A 29 13.24 -35.01 -15.74
N ILE A 30 12.37 -35.83 -15.13
CA ILE A 30 12.40 -36.15 -13.70
C ILE A 30 13.67 -36.93 -13.32
N LEU A 31 14.04 -37.95 -14.10
CA LEU A 31 15.26 -38.74 -13.84
C LEU A 31 16.52 -37.88 -13.94
N ALA A 32 16.56 -36.93 -14.89
CA ALA A 32 17.71 -36.05 -15.08
C ALA A 32 17.93 -35.05 -13.94
N LEU A 33 16.95 -34.83 -13.04
CA LEU A 33 17.07 -33.83 -11.97
C LEU A 33 18.20 -34.14 -10.97
N GLU A 34 18.54 -35.42 -10.79
CA GLU A 34 19.61 -35.84 -9.88
C GLU A 34 21.00 -35.41 -10.40
N ASP A 35 21.19 -35.47 -11.71
CA ASP A 35 22.46 -35.16 -12.37
C ASP A 35 22.54 -33.72 -12.89
N LEU A 36 21.40 -33.01 -12.95
CA LEU A 36 21.32 -31.67 -13.54
C LEU A 36 22.22 -30.66 -12.79
N PRO A 37 23.10 -29.92 -13.48
CA PRO A 37 23.86 -28.83 -12.86
C PRO A 37 22.93 -27.78 -12.22
N ILE A 38 23.33 -27.27 -11.05
CA ILE A 38 22.53 -26.31 -10.27
C ILE A 38 22.18 -25.06 -11.10
N GLN A 39 23.05 -24.65 -12.02
CA GLN A 39 22.86 -23.48 -12.90
C GLN A 39 21.72 -23.68 -13.92
N LEU A 40 21.41 -24.93 -14.29
CA LEU A 40 20.33 -25.25 -15.22
C LEU A 40 18.98 -25.44 -14.51
N PHE A 41 18.98 -25.56 -13.18
CA PHE A 41 17.79 -25.82 -12.39
C PHE A 41 16.76 -24.67 -12.45
N PRO A 42 17.12 -23.38 -12.22
CA PRO A 42 16.14 -22.30 -12.31
C PRO A 42 15.55 -22.12 -13.72
N PRO A 43 16.33 -22.16 -14.81
CA PRO A 43 15.77 -22.03 -16.16
C PRO A 43 14.85 -23.19 -16.55
N LEU A 44 15.19 -24.43 -16.18
CA LEU A 44 14.29 -25.57 -16.37
C LEU A 44 13.00 -25.40 -15.55
N PHE A 45 13.08 -24.86 -14.33
CA PHE A 45 11.90 -24.61 -13.49
C PHE A 45 10.99 -23.56 -14.11
N MET A 46 11.55 -22.47 -14.65
CA MET A 46 10.80 -21.44 -15.36
C MET A 46 10.07 -22.01 -16.58
N GLU A 47 10.75 -22.85 -17.38
CA GLU A 47 10.12 -23.48 -18.54
C GLU A 47 9.00 -24.45 -18.11
N ALA A 48 9.24 -25.32 -17.12
CA ALA A 48 8.24 -26.24 -16.59
C ALA A 48 7.02 -25.50 -16.01
N PHE A 49 7.25 -24.39 -15.31
CA PHE A 49 6.22 -23.50 -14.79
C PHE A 49 5.39 -22.87 -15.91
N SER A 50 6.06 -22.26 -16.90
CA SER A 50 5.40 -21.59 -18.02
C SER A 50 4.52 -22.53 -18.86
N ARG A 51 4.90 -23.81 -18.94
CA ARG A 51 4.24 -24.83 -19.77
C ARG A 51 3.19 -25.68 -19.07
N GLY A 52 2.90 -25.45 -17.80
CA GLY A 52 1.86 -26.26 -17.15
C GLY A 52 2.36 -27.59 -16.57
N HIS A 53 3.67 -27.84 -16.44
CA HIS A 53 4.20 -29.17 -16.12
C HIS A 53 4.24 -29.45 -14.61
N THR A 54 3.05 -29.58 -14.00
CA THR A 54 2.85 -29.75 -12.55
C THR A 54 3.62 -30.93 -11.95
N GLU A 55 3.63 -32.11 -12.57
CA GLU A 55 4.36 -33.28 -12.06
C GLU A 55 5.89 -33.09 -12.06
N VAL A 56 6.41 -32.42 -13.09
CA VAL A 56 7.84 -32.08 -13.13
C VAL A 56 8.15 -31.06 -12.04
N LEU A 57 7.30 -30.04 -11.87
CA LEU A 57 7.46 -29.04 -10.80
C LEU A 57 7.46 -29.65 -9.40
N LYS A 58 6.55 -30.59 -9.10
CA LYS A 58 6.53 -31.33 -7.82
C LYS A 58 7.90 -31.93 -7.52
N LYS A 59 8.50 -32.61 -8.51
CA LYS A 59 9.83 -33.24 -8.39
C LYS A 59 10.96 -32.22 -8.33
N MET A 60 10.86 -31.14 -9.09
CA MET A 60 11.84 -30.05 -9.02
C MET A 60 11.82 -29.34 -7.68
N VAL A 61 10.66 -29.20 -7.04
CA VAL A 61 10.57 -28.71 -5.66
C VAL A 61 11.32 -29.67 -4.74
N GLN A 62 11.04 -30.98 -4.78
CA GLN A 62 11.74 -31.97 -3.94
C GLN A 62 13.28 -31.92 -4.07
N ALA A 63 13.79 -31.60 -5.26
CA ALA A 63 15.22 -31.49 -5.53
C ALA A 63 15.76 -30.04 -5.52
N TRP A 64 14.99 -29.06 -5.02
CA TRP A 64 15.33 -27.65 -5.14
C TRP A 64 16.67 -27.32 -4.44
N PRO A 65 17.69 -26.84 -5.18
CA PRO A 65 19.06 -26.75 -4.68
C PRO A 65 19.37 -25.46 -3.89
N PHE A 66 18.41 -24.54 -3.75
CA PHE A 66 18.59 -23.26 -3.06
C PHE A 66 17.76 -23.17 -1.78
N THR A 67 18.15 -22.28 -0.86
CA THR A 67 17.43 -22.07 0.41
C THR A 67 16.09 -21.36 0.26
N ARG A 68 15.89 -20.65 -0.85
CA ARG A 68 14.65 -19.93 -1.15
C ARG A 68 14.14 -20.31 -2.53
N LEU A 69 12.83 -20.51 -2.63
CA LEU A 69 12.10 -20.66 -3.90
C LEU A 69 11.15 -19.47 -4.06
N PRO A 70 11.52 -18.46 -4.89
CA PRO A 70 10.69 -17.28 -5.12
C PRO A 70 9.59 -17.52 -6.16
N LEU A 71 8.70 -18.47 -5.88
CA LEU A 71 7.63 -18.92 -6.78
C LEU A 71 6.68 -17.78 -7.19
N GLY A 72 6.32 -16.90 -6.25
CA GLY A 72 5.40 -15.78 -6.52
C GLY A 72 5.94 -14.78 -7.55
N ALA A 73 7.26 -14.68 -7.71
CA ALA A 73 7.87 -13.80 -8.71
C ALA A 73 7.70 -14.31 -10.16
N LEU A 74 7.36 -15.59 -10.35
CA LEU A 74 7.02 -16.15 -11.67
C LEU A 74 5.56 -15.88 -12.08
N MET A 75 4.72 -15.49 -11.12
CA MET A 75 3.27 -15.39 -11.32
C MET A 75 2.84 -13.99 -11.74
N LYS A 76 2.46 -13.82 -13.02
CA LYS A 76 1.70 -12.63 -13.47
C LYS A 76 0.31 -12.61 -12.80
N LYS A 77 -0.37 -13.76 -12.76
CA LYS A 77 -1.64 -14.01 -12.04
C LYS A 77 -1.49 -15.25 -11.13
N PRO A 78 -2.27 -15.36 -10.03
CA PRO A 78 -2.24 -16.56 -9.19
C PRO A 78 -2.64 -17.78 -10.02
N GLN A 79 -1.70 -18.71 -10.22
CA GLN A 79 -1.95 -19.99 -10.89
C GLN A 79 -2.07 -21.06 -9.80
N LEU A 80 -3.30 -21.32 -9.35
CA LEU A 80 -3.58 -22.20 -8.21
C LEU A 80 -2.94 -23.58 -8.39
N GLU A 81 -3.04 -24.17 -9.59
CA GLU A 81 -2.46 -25.47 -9.92
C GLU A 81 -0.94 -25.51 -9.73
N MET A 82 -0.23 -24.43 -10.04
CA MET A 82 1.22 -24.35 -9.85
C MET A 82 1.61 -24.22 -8.38
N ILE A 83 0.83 -23.46 -7.61
CA ILE A 83 1.05 -23.35 -6.17
C ILE A 83 0.77 -24.71 -5.53
N GLN A 84 -0.33 -25.36 -5.89
CA GLN A 84 -0.67 -26.71 -5.44
C GLN A 84 0.45 -27.69 -5.77
N ALA A 85 0.91 -27.73 -7.01
CA ALA A 85 2.03 -28.58 -7.40
C ALA A 85 3.31 -28.31 -6.58
N ALA A 86 3.60 -27.04 -6.29
CA ALA A 86 4.74 -26.72 -5.45
C ALA A 86 4.55 -27.20 -4.00
N LEU A 87 3.37 -26.97 -3.41
CA LEU A 87 3.05 -27.39 -2.04
C LEU A 87 2.97 -28.93 -1.92
N ASP A 88 2.36 -29.62 -2.88
CA ASP A 88 2.38 -31.08 -2.97
C ASP A 88 3.82 -31.63 -3.06
N GLY A 89 4.69 -30.94 -3.80
CA GLY A 89 6.11 -31.27 -3.88
C GLY A 89 6.80 -31.24 -2.51
N LEU A 90 6.45 -30.28 -1.66
CA LEU A 90 6.93 -30.20 -0.27
C LEU A 90 6.42 -31.36 0.57
N ASP A 91 5.15 -31.74 0.39
CA ASP A 91 4.51 -32.81 1.16
C ASP A 91 5.12 -34.17 0.84
N MET A 92 5.37 -34.42 -0.43
CA MET A 92 6.07 -35.62 -0.88
C MET A 92 7.47 -35.70 -0.30
N LEU A 93 8.15 -34.57 -0.11
CA LEU A 93 9.47 -34.53 0.53
C LEU A 93 9.38 -34.80 2.04
N ALA A 94 8.36 -34.26 2.71
CA ALA A 94 8.13 -34.52 4.12
C ALA A 94 7.81 -36.01 4.41
N ALA A 95 7.21 -36.72 3.45
CA ALA A 95 6.91 -38.14 3.54
C ALA A 95 8.09 -39.08 3.19
N GLN A 96 9.20 -38.57 2.65
CA GLN A 96 10.36 -39.39 2.29
C GLN A 96 11.24 -39.71 3.51
N GLN A 97 11.60 -40.99 3.69
CA GLN A 97 12.52 -41.43 4.75
C GLN A 97 13.94 -40.91 4.54
N ASP A 98 14.41 -40.89 3.29
CA ASP A 98 15.73 -40.36 2.91
C ASP A 98 15.57 -38.99 2.24
N ARG A 99 16.12 -37.94 2.86
CA ARG A 99 16.10 -36.60 2.26
C ARG A 99 17.05 -36.55 1.05
N PRO A 100 16.62 -35.99 -0.10
CA PRO A 100 17.49 -35.81 -1.25
C PRO A 100 18.75 -35.02 -0.85
N ARG A 101 19.94 -35.51 -1.24
CA ARG A 101 21.23 -34.87 -0.89
C ARG A 101 21.31 -33.38 -1.27
N ARG A 102 20.55 -32.97 -2.28
CA ARG A 102 20.55 -31.60 -2.83
C ARG A 102 19.49 -30.68 -2.25
N TRP A 103 18.55 -31.19 -1.46
CA TRP A 103 17.48 -30.37 -0.89
C TRP A 103 18.04 -29.36 0.12
N LYS A 104 17.77 -28.07 -0.10
CA LYS A 104 18.17 -26.98 0.81
C LYS A 104 17.06 -26.00 1.14
N LEU A 105 15.85 -26.20 0.61
CA LEU A 105 14.78 -25.22 0.69
C LEU A 105 14.29 -25.03 2.13
N GLN A 106 14.32 -23.77 2.56
CA GLN A 106 13.88 -23.31 3.88
C GLN A 106 12.76 -22.26 3.76
N VAL A 107 12.69 -21.57 2.62
CA VAL A 107 11.74 -20.47 2.41
C VAL A 107 11.03 -20.62 1.06
N LEU A 108 9.73 -20.85 1.08
CA LEU A 108 8.87 -20.70 -0.09
C LEU A 108 8.32 -19.27 -0.12
N ASP A 109 8.64 -18.49 -1.14
CA ASP A 109 8.17 -17.12 -1.27
C ASP A 109 7.11 -17.00 -2.37
N LEU A 110 5.85 -16.87 -1.94
CA LEU A 110 4.66 -16.70 -2.79
C LEU A 110 4.37 -15.23 -3.11
N ARG A 111 5.22 -14.29 -2.65
CA ARG A 111 5.02 -12.86 -2.92
C ARG A 111 5.47 -12.52 -4.34
N LYS A 112 4.74 -11.60 -4.97
CA LYS A 112 5.17 -10.96 -6.23
C LYS A 112 6.22 -9.89 -5.94
N VAL A 113 7.48 -10.30 -5.78
CA VAL A 113 8.63 -9.38 -5.63
C VAL A 113 9.39 -9.33 -6.95
N HIS A 114 9.91 -8.16 -7.35
CA HIS A 114 10.71 -8.03 -8.56
C HIS A 114 11.87 -9.04 -8.55
N GLY A 115 11.83 -9.96 -9.52
CA GLY A 115 12.60 -11.20 -9.50
C GLY A 115 14.05 -11.00 -9.91
N ASN A 116 14.86 -10.41 -9.04
CA ASN A 116 16.32 -10.34 -9.24
C ASN A 116 16.92 -11.76 -9.32
N PHE A 117 16.37 -12.70 -8.55
CA PHE A 117 16.71 -14.11 -8.64
C PHE A 117 16.49 -14.66 -10.06
N TRP A 118 15.26 -14.62 -10.58
CA TRP A 118 14.94 -15.16 -11.91
C TRP A 118 15.65 -14.41 -13.04
N ARG A 119 15.78 -13.07 -12.97
CA ARG A 119 16.53 -12.27 -13.95
C ARG A 119 17.99 -12.66 -14.06
N THR A 120 18.63 -12.99 -12.93
CA THR A 120 20.03 -13.46 -12.91
C THR A 120 20.21 -14.76 -13.70
N TRP A 121 19.15 -15.58 -13.80
CA TRP A 121 19.17 -16.87 -14.49
C TRP A 121 18.51 -16.85 -15.87
N SER A 122 17.84 -15.76 -16.26
CA SER A 122 17.16 -15.62 -17.56
C SER A 122 18.05 -15.02 -18.65
N GLY A 123 19.34 -14.76 -18.37
CA GLY A 123 20.29 -14.21 -19.35
C GLY A 123 20.02 -12.76 -19.79
N ALA A 124 19.12 -12.03 -19.11
CA ALA A 124 18.84 -10.63 -19.41
C ALA A 124 20.02 -9.74 -18.99
N VAL A 125 20.45 -8.84 -19.88
CA VAL A 125 21.59 -7.93 -19.67
C VAL A 125 21.44 -7.20 -18.34
N VAL A 126 22.45 -7.38 -17.48
CA VAL A 126 22.52 -6.80 -16.14
C VAL A 126 22.90 -5.33 -16.27
N ASP A 127 21.94 -4.42 -16.11
CA ASP A 127 22.27 -3.04 -15.79
C ASP A 127 22.70 -2.97 -14.31
N ALA A 128 23.76 -2.21 -14.04
CA ALA A 128 24.66 -2.30 -12.89
C ALA A 128 23.99 -2.67 -11.53
N CYS A 129 24.36 -3.83 -10.97
CA CYS A 129 23.85 -4.29 -9.66
C CYS A 129 24.66 -3.74 -8.48
N SER A 130 23.96 -3.28 -7.45
CA SER A 130 24.50 -3.01 -6.11
C SER A 130 25.13 -4.26 -5.44
N PRO A 131 26.09 -4.11 -4.51
CA PRO A 131 26.96 -5.20 -4.01
C PRO A 131 26.27 -6.33 -3.22
N GLY A 132 24.98 -6.22 -2.90
CA GLY A 132 24.26 -7.20 -2.05
C GLY A 132 24.10 -8.58 -2.68
N VAL A 133 24.14 -8.69 -4.02
CA VAL A 133 23.81 -9.91 -4.77
C VAL A 133 24.93 -10.95 -4.74
N MET A 134 26.19 -10.55 -4.54
CA MET A 134 27.30 -11.51 -4.44
C MET A 134 27.33 -12.29 -3.12
N LYS A 135 26.64 -11.81 -2.07
CA LYS A 135 26.53 -12.56 -0.81
C LYS A 135 25.61 -13.79 -0.90
N GLU A 136 24.65 -13.82 -1.83
CA GLU A 136 23.83 -15.03 -2.07
C GLU A 136 24.57 -16.11 -2.87
N ARG A 137 25.73 -15.79 -3.48
CA ARG A 137 26.60 -16.76 -4.15
C ARG A 137 27.59 -17.45 -3.20
N GLN A 138 27.78 -16.93 -1.98
CA GLN A 138 28.68 -17.54 -1.01
C GLN A 138 27.94 -18.55 -0.14
N THR A 139 28.31 -19.81 -0.34
CA THR A 139 28.15 -20.91 0.61
C THR A 139 28.34 -20.44 2.04
N VAL A 140 27.25 -20.36 2.81
CA VAL A 140 27.33 -20.54 4.26
C VAL A 140 27.84 -21.97 4.44
N LYS A 141 29.06 -22.12 5.00
CA LYS A 141 29.58 -23.42 5.43
C LYS A 141 28.51 -24.07 6.31
N ALA A 142 27.97 -25.20 5.86
CA ALA A 142 27.13 -26.02 6.71
C ALA A 142 27.98 -26.46 7.91
N SER A 143 27.58 -26.03 9.12
CA SER A 143 28.08 -26.67 10.33
C SER A 143 27.50 -28.09 10.36
N PRO A 144 28.31 -29.12 10.68
CA PRO A 144 27.76 -30.41 11.03
C PRO A 144 27.12 -30.32 12.43
N ASP A 145 26.11 -31.17 12.64
CA ASP A 145 25.41 -31.51 13.89
C ASP A 145 24.23 -30.63 14.41
N THR A 146 23.05 -31.23 14.23
CA THR A 146 21.98 -31.51 15.21
C THR A 146 21.23 -30.34 15.89
N GLY A 147 19.98 -30.12 15.43
CA GLY A 147 18.92 -29.36 16.10
C GLY A 147 17.60 -29.49 15.33
N PRO A 148 16.42 -29.29 15.95
CA PRO A 148 15.13 -29.53 15.31
C PRO A 148 15.04 -28.70 14.04
N THR A 149 14.71 -29.34 12.91
CA THR A 149 14.55 -28.66 11.62
C THR A 149 13.63 -27.46 11.81
N LEU A 150 14.17 -26.25 11.66
CA LEU A 150 13.39 -25.01 11.70
C LEU A 150 12.18 -25.17 10.76
N PRO A 151 10.98 -24.71 11.17
CA PRO A 151 9.79 -24.86 10.35
C PRO A 151 10.00 -24.18 9.00
N LEU A 152 9.47 -24.80 7.94
CA LEU A 152 9.51 -24.23 6.60
C LEU A 152 8.76 -22.91 6.61
N LYS A 153 9.43 -21.82 6.20
CA LYS A 153 8.79 -20.50 6.14
C LYS A 153 8.09 -20.31 4.81
N VAL A 154 6.81 -19.97 4.85
CA VAL A 154 6.03 -19.61 3.66
C VAL A 154 5.74 -18.12 3.72
N LEU A 155 6.36 -17.36 2.82
CA LEU A 155 6.17 -15.91 2.73
C LEU A 155 5.01 -15.62 1.78
N VAL A 156 4.02 -14.87 2.25
CA VAL A 156 2.83 -14.52 1.45
C VAL A 156 2.39 -13.08 1.71
N ASN A 157 1.68 -12.49 0.75
CA ASN A 157 0.87 -11.28 0.98
C ASN A 157 -0.58 -11.69 0.81
N LEU A 158 -1.41 -11.47 1.84
CA LEU A 158 -2.80 -11.91 1.85
C LEU A 158 -3.73 -10.72 1.63
N ARG A 159 -4.68 -10.89 0.72
CA ARG A 159 -5.69 -9.88 0.39
C ARG A 159 -7.05 -10.54 0.32
N PHE A 160 -7.95 -10.12 1.20
CA PHE A 160 -9.34 -10.57 1.26
C PHE A 160 -10.26 -9.43 0.82
N GLN A 161 -10.80 -9.53 -0.39
CA GLN A 161 -11.73 -8.53 -0.97
C GLN A 161 -13.20 -8.94 -0.86
N GLN A 162 -13.48 -10.16 -0.40
CA GLN A 162 -14.82 -10.72 -0.34
C GLN A 162 -15.03 -11.34 1.04
N ARG A 163 -16.31 -11.47 1.42
CA ARG A 163 -16.74 -12.14 2.65
C ARG A 163 -16.27 -13.59 2.77
N ILE A 164 -16.02 -14.24 1.64
CA ILE A 164 -15.69 -15.67 1.57
C ILE A 164 -14.25 -15.83 1.07
N LEU A 165 -13.56 -16.82 1.64
CA LEU A 165 -12.25 -17.23 1.18
C LEU A 165 -12.32 -17.82 -0.23
N ASN A 166 -11.47 -17.34 -1.14
CA ASN A 166 -11.35 -17.92 -2.47
C ASN A 166 -10.66 -19.30 -2.40
N ALA A 167 -10.68 -20.04 -3.52
CA ALA A 167 -10.08 -21.38 -3.60
C ALA A 167 -8.60 -21.42 -3.16
N PHE A 168 -7.82 -20.37 -3.47
CA PHE A 168 -6.44 -20.26 -3.05
C PHE A 168 -6.29 -20.11 -1.53
N HIS A 169 -7.03 -19.19 -0.91
CA HIS A 169 -6.98 -18.98 0.53
C HIS A 169 -7.45 -20.23 1.29
N SER A 170 -8.56 -20.84 0.86
CA SER A 170 -9.09 -22.07 1.45
C SER A 170 -8.09 -23.23 1.34
N PHE A 171 -7.43 -23.39 0.18
CA PHE A 171 -6.38 -24.39 0.01
C PHE A 171 -5.18 -24.14 0.91
N LEU A 172 -4.64 -22.91 0.90
CA LEU A 172 -3.46 -22.55 1.68
C LEU A 172 -3.68 -22.76 3.18
N PHE A 173 -4.81 -22.30 3.73
CA PHE A 173 -5.08 -22.46 5.15
C PHE A 173 -5.34 -23.91 5.54
N ARG A 174 -6.03 -24.69 4.71
CA ARG A 174 -6.17 -26.12 4.93
C ARG A 174 -4.80 -26.82 4.95
N TRP A 175 -3.93 -26.47 3.99
CA TRP A 175 -2.58 -27.03 3.91
C TRP A 175 -1.73 -26.69 5.14
N VAL A 176 -1.85 -25.47 5.68
CA VAL A 176 -1.18 -25.06 6.93
C VAL A 176 -1.77 -25.77 8.15
N ASP A 177 -3.09 -25.89 8.24
CA ASP A 177 -3.78 -26.54 9.35
C ASP A 177 -3.41 -28.03 9.48
N GLU A 178 -3.25 -28.72 8.36
CA GLU A 178 -2.79 -30.12 8.29
C GLU A 178 -1.32 -30.29 8.75
N ARG A 179 -0.54 -29.21 8.90
CA ARG A 179 0.92 -29.25 9.16
C ARG A 179 1.35 -28.31 10.28
N LYS A 180 0.50 -28.15 11.29
CA LYS A 180 0.80 -27.32 12.47
C LYS A 180 2.14 -27.71 13.09
N GLY A 181 2.98 -26.70 13.35
CA GLY A 181 4.32 -26.87 13.94
C GLY A 181 5.44 -27.17 12.93
N LEU A 182 5.13 -27.56 11.69
CA LEU A 182 6.13 -27.82 10.65
C LEU A 182 6.32 -26.63 9.70
N ILE A 183 5.31 -25.78 9.59
CA ILE A 183 5.30 -24.60 8.70
C ILE A 183 5.01 -23.35 9.50
N GLN A 184 5.70 -22.28 9.14
CA GLN A 184 5.44 -20.92 9.62
C GLN A 184 4.93 -20.08 8.46
N LEU A 185 3.66 -19.67 8.52
CA LEU A 185 3.05 -18.80 7.52
C LEU A 185 3.31 -17.33 7.89
N CYS A 186 4.19 -16.69 7.12
CA CYS A 186 4.67 -15.34 7.36
C CYS A 186 4.01 -14.36 6.37
N CYS A 187 3.07 -13.55 6.86
CA CYS A 187 2.36 -12.57 6.05
C CYS A 187 2.95 -11.16 6.21
N LYS A 188 3.56 -10.58 5.17
CA LYS A 188 4.14 -9.23 5.28
C LYS A 188 3.09 -8.13 5.16
N LYS A 189 2.15 -8.31 4.25
CA LYS A 189 1.06 -7.38 3.95
C LYS A 189 -0.27 -8.11 4.05
N LEU A 190 -1.10 -7.67 4.99
CA LEU A 190 -2.43 -8.20 5.23
C LEU A 190 -3.47 -7.14 4.90
N GLN A 191 -4.36 -7.44 3.95
CA GLN A 191 -5.48 -6.57 3.57
C GLN A 191 -6.79 -7.34 3.76
N MET A 192 -7.70 -6.76 4.53
CA MET A 192 -8.98 -7.38 4.88
C MET A 192 -10.10 -6.41 4.59
N CYS A 193 -11.08 -6.85 3.81
CA CYS A 193 -12.27 -6.07 3.51
C CYS A 193 -13.52 -6.91 3.74
N SER A 194 -14.49 -6.36 4.47
CA SER A 194 -15.81 -6.96 4.70
C SER A 194 -15.81 -8.37 5.30
N LEU A 195 -14.74 -8.79 6.01
CA LEU A 195 -14.67 -10.11 6.65
C LEU A 195 -15.33 -10.11 8.04
N PRO A 196 -16.06 -11.17 8.42
CA PRO A 196 -16.52 -11.36 9.80
C PRO A 196 -15.34 -11.52 10.76
N ILE A 197 -15.46 -10.95 11.97
CA ILE A 197 -14.38 -11.00 12.98
C ILE A 197 -13.94 -12.44 13.30
N CYS A 198 -14.88 -13.37 13.48
CA CYS A 198 -14.59 -14.78 13.74
C CYS A 198 -13.78 -15.47 12.62
N THR A 199 -13.88 -14.98 11.38
CA THR A 199 -13.07 -15.47 10.26
C THR A 199 -11.67 -14.88 10.33
N ILE A 200 -11.57 -13.60 10.70
CA ILE A 200 -10.30 -12.90 10.86
C ILE A 200 -9.48 -13.51 11.99
N GLU A 201 -10.09 -13.79 13.14
CA GLU A 201 -9.41 -14.44 14.27
C GLU A 201 -8.79 -15.78 13.83
N LYS A 202 -9.57 -16.65 13.17
CA LYS A 202 -9.07 -17.91 12.60
C LYS A 202 -7.93 -17.69 11.58
N ILE A 203 -7.93 -16.60 10.84
CA ILE A 203 -6.83 -16.28 9.92
C ILE A 203 -5.59 -15.89 10.71
N LEU A 204 -5.73 -14.98 11.68
CA LEU A 204 -4.63 -14.46 12.49
C LEU A 204 -3.97 -15.55 13.34
N GLU A 205 -4.73 -16.50 13.88
CA GLU A 205 -4.23 -17.67 14.61
C GLU A 205 -3.26 -18.55 13.79
N ARG A 206 -3.32 -18.45 12.46
CA ARG A 206 -2.45 -19.22 11.54
C ARG A 206 -1.23 -18.42 11.08
N LEU A 207 -1.13 -17.15 11.45
CA LEU A 207 -0.09 -16.24 10.98
C LEU A 207 0.91 -15.96 12.09
N ASP A 208 2.16 -15.78 11.67
CA ASP A 208 3.14 -15.09 12.49
C ASP A 208 2.86 -13.58 12.49
N LEU A 209 2.26 -13.09 13.57
CA LEU A 209 1.82 -11.69 13.70
C LEU A 209 3.00 -10.71 13.74
N ASP A 210 4.14 -11.13 14.28
CA ASP A 210 5.36 -10.30 14.31
C ASP A 210 5.91 -10.05 12.90
N PHE A 211 5.56 -10.88 11.92
CA PHE A 211 5.99 -10.69 10.54
C PHE A 211 5.18 -9.63 9.77
N ILE A 212 4.02 -9.23 10.30
CA ILE A 212 3.11 -8.28 9.64
C ILE A 212 3.71 -6.87 9.73
N GLN A 213 3.92 -6.24 8.57
CA GLN A 213 4.45 -4.87 8.48
C GLN A 213 3.42 -3.88 7.93
N GLN A 214 2.39 -4.36 7.23
CA GLN A 214 1.32 -3.54 6.67
C GLN A 214 -0.01 -4.22 6.90
N LEU A 215 -0.92 -3.50 7.55
CA LEU A 215 -2.27 -3.94 7.84
C LEU A 215 -3.25 -2.92 7.27
N ASP A 216 -4.11 -3.35 6.34
CA ASP A 216 -5.23 -2.55 5.84
C ASP A 216 -6.55 -3.25 6.19
N VAL A 217 -7.39 -2.58 6.98
CA VAL A 217 -8.67 -3.10 7.46
C VAL A 217 -9.82 -2.22 6.98
N GLN A 218 -10.62 -2.72 6.05
CA GLN A 218 -11.78 -2.06 5.48
C GLN A 218 -13.05 -2.83 5.85
N CYS A 219 -13.43 -2.77 7.12
CA CYS A 219 -14.53 -3.55 7.64
C CYS A 219 -15.49 -2.66 8.43
N PHE A 220 -16.79 -2.76 8.14
CA PHE A 220 -17.85 -2.10 8.91
C PHE A 220 -17.97 -2.73 10.29
N TRP A 221 -17.23 -2.18 11.25
CA TRP A 221 -17.16 -2.72 12.61
C TRP A 221 -17.84 -1.82 13.63
N ARG A 222 -18.44 -2.47 14.63
CA ARG A 222 -18.77 -1.80 15.89
C ARG A 222 -17.50 -1.54 16.68
N LEU A 223 -17.49 -0.50 17.51
CA LEU A 223 -16.37 -0.18 18.39
C LEU A 223 -15.91 -1.39 19.23
N SER A 224 -16.83 -2.19 19.76
CA SER A 224 -16.49 -3.41 20.53
C SER A 224 -15.75 -4.46 19.70
N THR A 225 -16.12 -4.63 18.42
CA THR A 225 -15.41 -5.53 17.50
C THR A 225 -14.00 -5.03 17.23
N LEU A 226 -13.83 -3.71 17.09
CA LEU A 226 -12.50 -3.12 16.96
C LEU A 226 -11.67 -3.33 18.23
N ALA A 227 -12.24 -3.17 19.42
CA ALA A 227 -11.53 -3.41 20.68
C ALA A 227 -11.05 -4.86 20.79
N THR A 228 -11.88 -5.84 20.43
CA THR A 228 -11.44 -7.24 20.33
C THR A 228 -10.29 -7.39 19.33
N PHE A 229 -10.42 -6.80 18.14
CA PHE A 229 -9.38 -6.87 17.11
C PHE A 229 -8.08 -6.16 17.51
N ALA A 230 -8.16 -5.08 18.28
CA ALA A 230 -7.03 -4.30 18.73
C ALA A 230 -6.03 -5.15 19.54
N THR A 231 -6.51 -6.15 20.27
CA THR A 231 -5.63 -7.09 20.98
C THR A 231 -4.66 -7.83 20.04
N TYR A 232 -5.06 -8.09 18.78
CA TYR A 232 -4.20 -8.73 17.80
C TYR A 232 -3.21 -7.76 17.17
N TRP A 233 -3.62 -6.53 16.81
CA TRP A 233 -2.66 -5.57 16.27
C TRP A 233 -1.60 -5.17 17.30
N GLY A 234 -1.90 -5.29 18.60
CA GLY A 234 -0.97 -4.99 19.68
C GLY A 234 0.13 -6.04 19.79
N GLN A 235 -0.06 -7.21 19.18
CA GLN A 235 0.94 -8.27 19.04
C GLN A 235 1.79 -8.09 17.77
N MET A 236 1.41 -7.19 16.85
CA MET A 236 2.15 -6.96 15.59
C MET A 236 3.29 -5.97 15.82
N SER A 237 4.34 -6.39 16.51
CA SER A 237 5.44 -5.52 16.96
C SER A 237 6.19 -4.79 15.82
N ASN A 238 6.23 -5.39 14.62
CA ASN A 238 6.88 -4.83 13.44
C ASN A 238 5.94 -4.05 12.51
N LEU A 239 4.73 -3.73 12.95
CA LEU A 239 3.75 -3.02 12.13
C LEU A 239 4.23 -1.60 11.82
N ARG A 240 4.38 -1.28 10.53
CA ARG A 240 4.85 0.03 10.04
C ARG A 240 3.77 0.86 9.39
N LYS A 241 2.71 0.20 8.91
CA LYS A 241 1.55 0.82 8.28
C LYS A 241 0.29 0.22 8.87
N LEU A 242 -0.55 1.10 9.39
CA LEU A 242 -1.91 0.76 9.81
C LEU A 242 -2.89 1.63 9.02
N PHE A 243 -3.78 0.98 8.28
CA PHE A 243 -4.97 1.60 7.71
C PHE A 243 -6.17 0.90 8.33
N PHE A 244 -7.14 1.67 8.83
CA PHE A 244 -8.44 1.13 9.13
C PHE A 244 -9.56 2.12 8.81
N SER A 245 -10.70 1.58 8.39
CA SER A 245 -11.85 2.40 7.99
C SER A 245 -13.19 1.86 8.50
N HIS A 246 -14.19 2.74 8.50
CA HIS A 246 -15.61 2.44 8.72
C HIS A 246 -15.94 1.81 10.07
N VAL A 247 -15.51 2.47 11.16
CA VAL A 247 -15.84 2.05 12.52
C VAL A 247 -16.91 2.97 13.08
N TYR A 248 -18.02 2.38 13.53
CA TYR A 248 -19.13 3.13 14.08
C TYR A 248 -19.38 2.79 15.55
N VAL A 249 -19.88 3.79 16.27
CA VAL A 249 -20.27 3.68 17.67
C VAL A 249 -21.75 3.32 17.74
N SER A 250 -22.12 2.38 18.61
CA SER A 250 -23.53 2.07 18.85
C SER A 250 -24.22 3.26 19.51
N ALA A 251 -25.38 3.68 19.00
CA ALA A 251 -26.18 4.74 19.59
C ALA A 251 -26.70 4.40 21.00
N TYR A 252 -26.69 3.12 21.38
CA TYR A 252 -27.18 2.64 22.67
C TYR A 252 -26.07 2.38 23.70
N ALA A 253 -24.79 2.53 23.33
CA ALA A 253 -23.68 2.32 24.27
C ALA A 253 -23.62 3.49 25.26
N SER A 254 -23.41 3.19 26.55
CA SER A 254 -23.20 4.23 27.55
C SER A 254 -21.87 4.96 27.29
N GLN A 255 -21.71 6.17 27.83
CA GLN A 255 -20.45 6.91 27.70
C GLN A 255 -19.30 6.15 28.37
N GLU A 256 -19.54 5.54 29.53
CA GLU A 256 -18.57 4.74 30.28
C GLU A 256 -18.10 3.53 29.47
N GLU A 257 -19.02 2.80 28.83
CA GLU A 257 -18.68 1.66 27.97
C GLU A 257 -17.82 2.09 26.77
N ARG A 258 -18.15 3.22 26.17
CA ARG A 258 -17.38 3.78 25.06
C ARG A 258 -15.98 4.14 25.49
N ASP A 259 -15.85 4.84 26.62
CA ASP A 259 -14.55 5.27 27.14
C ASP A 259 -13.67 4.07 27.51
N GLN A 260 -14.24 3.03 28.12
CA GLN A 260 -13.51 1.79 28.42
C GLN A 260 -13.01 1.09 27.14
N LEU A 261 -13.87 0.90 26.14
CA LEU A 261 -13.46 0.29 24.87
C LEU A 261 -12.39 1.12 24.16
N MET A 262 -12.46 2.44 24.30
CA MET A 262 -11.47 3.36 23.75
C MET A 262 -10.12 3.23 24.43
N ASP A 263 -10.10 3.13 25.76
CA ASP A 263 -8.87 2.92 26.51
C ASP A 263 -8.26 1.55 26.16
N ASP A 264 -9.09 0.53 25.98
CA ASP A 264 -8.66 -0.81 25.52
C ASP A 264 -7.99 -0.75 24.14
N ILE A 265 -8.57 0.00 23.19
CA ILE A 265 -8.02 0.20 21.84
C ILE A 265 -6.73 1.02 21.90
N THR A 266 -6.77 2.16 22.60
CA THR A 266 -5.71 3.16 22.66
C THR A 266 -4.47 2.60 23.33
N SER A 267 -4.64 1.81 24.40
CA SER A 267 -3.53 1.12 25.08
C SER A 267 -2.73 0.20 24.15
N GLN A 268 -3.32 -0.35 23.08
CA GLN A 268 -2.59 -1.21 22.14
C GLN A 268 -1.64 -0.43 21.22
N PHE A 269 -1.87 0.87 20.99
CA PHE A 269 -0.95 1.70 20.22
C PHE A 269 0.42 1.85 20.89
N SER A 270 0.46 1.79 22.23
CA SER A 270 1.72 1.83 23.00
C SER A 270 2.67 0.66 22.72
N LYS A 271 2.16 -0.43 22.12
CA LYS A 271 2.91 -1.63 21.74
C LYS A 271 3.44 -1.56 20.30
N MET A 272 3.01 -0.58 19.51
CA MET A 272 3.36 -0.44 18.09
C MET A 272 4.61 0.42 17.89
N ASP A 273 5.75 -0.12 18.30
CA ASP A 273 7.01 0.64 18.34
C ASP A 273 7.53 1.03 16.95
N SER A 274 7.10 0.33 15.90
CA SER A 274 7.55 0.51 14.52
C SER A 274 6.61 1.34 13.63
N LEU A 275 5.49 1.85 14.16
CA LEU A 275 4.43 2.46 13.36
C LEU A 275 4.88 3.81 12.79
N ARG A 276 4.91 3.92 11.46
CA ARG A 276 5.33 5.14 10.76
C ARG A 276 4.24 5.77 9.92
N ARG A 277 3.19 5.01 9.59
CA ARG A 277 2.14 5.47 8.69
C ARG A 277 0.78 5.06 9.22
N LEU A 278 -0.02 6.07 9.55
CA LEU A 278 -1.35 5.91 10.10
C LEU A 278 -2.37 6.48 9.11
N TYR A 279 -3.35 5.67 8.73
CA TYR A 279 -4.46 6.06 7.88
C TYR A 279 -5.78 5.75 8.57
N LEU A 280 -6.60 6.77 8.73
CA LEU A 280 -7.90 6.76 9.38
C LEU A 280 -8.95 7.22 8.37
N ASP A 281 -10.00 6.43 8.17
CA ASP A 281 -11.04 6.73 7.18
C ASP A 281 -12.45 6.45 7.75
N GLY A 282 -13.24 7.49 7.98
CA GLY A 282 -14.58 7.38 8.57
C GLY A 282 -14.56 6.80 9.98
N VAL A 283 -13.65 7.30 10.83
CA VAL A 283 -13.41 6.83 12.20
C VAL A 283 -13.87 7.88 13.21
N PHE A 284 -15.18 7.90 13.48
CA PHE A 284 -15.80 8.95 14.31
C PHE A 284 -15.52 8.83 15.81
N PHE A 285 -15.12 7.64 16.28
CA PHE A 285 -14.90 7.41 17.71
C PHE A 285 -13.65 8.12 18.26
N LEU A 286 -12.73 8.57 17.40
CA LEU A 286 -11.48 9.22 17.79
C LEU A 286 -11.66 10.71 18.13
N GLU A 287 -12.86 11.26 17.97
CA GLU A 287 -13.18 12.63 18.34
C GLU A 287 -12.85 12.90 19.81
N GLY A 288 -12.01 13.91 20.05
CA GLY A 288 -11.49 14.34 21.36
C GLY A 288 -10.32 13.52 21.90
N ARG A 289 -9.86 12.48 21.18
CA ARG A 289 -8.89 11.50 21.68
C ARG A 289 -7.76 11.17 20.71
N LEU A 290 -7.70 11.80 19.54
CA LEU A 290 -6.64 11.53 18.56
C LEU A 290 -5.24 11.72 19.17
N CYS A 291 -5.11 12.72 20.03
CA CYS A 291 -3.84 13.09 20.63
C CYS A 291 -3.37 12.10 21.71
N GLN A 292 -4.29 11.38 22.34
CA GLN A 292 -3.94 10.25 23.22
C GLN A 292 -3.26 9.15 22.39
N VAL A 293 -3.81 8.80 21.23
CA VAL A 293 -3.22 7.81 20.32
C VAL A 293 -1.84 8.26 19.85
N LEU A 294 -1.72 9.52 19.40
CA LEU A 294 -0.45 10.04 18.89
C LEU A 294 0.65 10.10 19.96
N ARG A 295 0.32 10.47 21.20
CA ARG A 295 1.29 10.53 22.31
C ARG A 295 1.82 9.15 22.73
N LEU A 296 1.08 8.08 22.44
CA LEU A 296 1.50 6.71 22.76
C LEU A 296 2.47 6.12 21.73
N LEU A 297 2.61 6.74 20.55
CA LEU A 297 3.56 6.30 19.54
C LEU A 297 4.99 6.61 19.98
N LYS A 298 5.88 5.62 19.85
CA LYS A 298 7.31 5.77 20.18
C LYS A 298 8.16 6.23 19.01
N THR A 299 7.61 6.17 17.80
CA THR A 299 8.30 6.57 16.57
C THR A 299 7.56 7.71 15.89
N PRO A 300 8.30 8.67 15.29
CA PRO A 300 7.69 9.73 14.53
C PRO A 300 7.01 9.16 13.28
N LEU A 301 5.83 9.71 12.97
CA LEU A 301 5.08 9.35 11.79
C LEU A 301 5.68 10.02 10.55
N GLU A 302 5.85 9.20 9.51
CA GLU A 302 6.14 9.65 8.16
C GLU A 302 4.85 10.03 7.42
N THR A 303 3.71 9.42 7.78
CA THR A 303 2.42 9.69 7.14
C THR A 303 1.29 9.70 8.15
N LEU A 304 0.50 10.77 8.09
CA LEU A 304 -0.80 10.86 8.74
C LEU A 304 -1.85 11.14 7.67
N SER A 305 -2.83 10.24 7.54
CA SER A 305 -3.99 10.39 6.68
C SER A 305 -5.26 10.32 7.51
N ILE A 306 -6.09 11.34 7.42
CA ILE A 306 -7.40 11.42 8.07
C ILE A 306 -8.43 11.76 7.00
N THR A 307 -9.34 10.83 6.75
CA THR A 307 -10.38 10.96 5.73
C THR A 307 -11.75 10.82 6.40
N ASP A 308 -12.67 11.74 6.12
CA ASP A 308 -14.07 11.68 6.58
C ASP A 308 -14.24 11.45 8.10
N CYS A 309 -13.27 11.91 8.90
CA CYS A 309 -13.35 11.88 10.37
C CYS A 309 -13.82 13.23 10.92
N GLN A 310 -14.51 13.20 12.06
CA GLN A 310 -14.81 14.39 12.85
C GLN A 310 -13.62 14.68 13.78
N LEU A 311 -13.10 15.89 13.68
CA LEU A 311 -12.07 16.41 14.59
C LEU A 311 -12.75 17.37 15.56
N SER A 312 -12.30 17.39 16.81
CA SER A 312 -12.72 18.36 17.83
C SER A 312 -11.66 19.46 18.02
N ASP A 313 -12.00 20.55 18.71
CA ASP A 313 -11.02 21.61 19.06
C ASP A 313 -9.81 21.06 19.81
N PRO A 314 -9.95 20.19 20.84
CA PRO A 314 -8.81 19.55 21.48
C PRO A 314 -7.94 18.75 20.51
N ASP A 315 -8.54 17.93 19.63
CA ASP A 315 -7.76 17.15 18.66
C ASP A 315 -6.93 18.08 17.78
N TRP A 316 -7.55 19.13 17.24
CA TRP A 316 -6.91 20.03 16.31
C TRP A 316 -5.76 20.82 16.95
N ASN A 317 -5.97 21.34 18.16
CA ASN A 317 -4.95 22.11 18.88
C ASN A 317 -3.77 21.21 19.29
N ASP A 318 -4.05 20.02 19.82
CA ASP A 318 -3.00 19.12 20.30
C ASP A 318 -2.18 18.47 19.17
N LEU A 319 -2.70 18.40 17.93
CA LEU A 319 -1.93 17.94 16.76
C LEU A 319 -0.63 18.75 16.60
N SER A 320 -0.71 20.07 16.78
CA SER A 320 0.45 20.95 16.65
C SER A 320 1.53 20.72 17.71
N GLY A 321 1.16 20.20 18.88
CA GLY A 321 2.06 19.93 20.01
C GLY A 321 2.66 18.53 20.02
N SER A 322 2.38 17.70 19.00
CA SER A 322 2.82 16.30 18.99
C SER A 322 4.20 16.15 18.31
N PRO A 323 5.27 15.82 19.06
CA PRO A 323 6.61 15.65 18.47
C PRO A 323 6.68 14.48 17.48
N ASN A 324 5.71 13.56 17.56
CA ASN A 324 5.60 12.46 16.62
C ASN A 324 5.19 12.91 15.20
N LEU A 325 4.81 14.18 15.02
CA LEU A 325 4.42 14.73 13.72
C LEU A 325 5.46 15.69 13.10
N ASP A 326 6.51 16.05 13.84
CA ASP A 326 7.51 17.03 13.39
C ASP A 326 8.34 16.58 12.17
N GLN A 327 8.33 15.28 11.85
CA GLN A 327 9.04 14.70 10.71
C GLN A 327 8.10 14.13 9.65
N LEU A 328 6.85 14.61 9.60
CA LEU A 328 5.88 14.18 8.60
C LEU A 328 6.40 14.41 7.18
N ILE A 329 6.24 13.38 6.35
CA ILE A 329 6.51 13.44 4.92
C ILE A 329 5.18 13.67 4.16
N HIS A 330 4.10 13.06 4.65
CA HIS A 330 2.78 13.15 4.03
C HIS A 330 1.71 13.49 5.07
N LEU A 331 1.12 14.68 4.94
CA LEU A 331 -0.09 15.07 5.66
C LEU A 331 -1.27 15.09 4.68
N MET A 332 -2.25 14.24 4.93
CA MET A 332 -3.43 14.11 4.07
C MET A 332 -4.70 14.20 4.91
N LEU A 333 -5.39 15.32 4.80
CA LEU A 333 -6.73 15.53 5.35
C LEU A 333 -7.71 15.59 4.18
N TRP A 334 -8.77 14.79 4.24
CA TRP A 334 -9.82 14.80 3.23
C TRP A 334 -11.20 14.76 3.89
N GLY A 335 -12.07 15.71 3.58
CA GLY A 335 -13.48 15.69 4.01
C GLY A 335 -13.69 16.03 5.50
N SER A 336 -12.63 16.03 6.30
CA SER A 336 -12.62 16.57 7.66
C SER A 336 -12.72 18.09 7.63
N LYS A 337 -13.87 18.61 8.05
CA LYS A 337 -14.17 20.06 8.03
C LYS A 337 -13.29 20.81 9.02
N LEU A 338 -12.51 21.75 8.51
CA LEU A 338 -11.63 22.63 9.26
C LEU A 338 -12.14 24.07 9.37
N THR A 339 -13.30 24.38 8.77
CA THR A 339 -13.85 25.75 8.64
C THR A 339 -13.97 26.51 9.96
N SER A 340 -14.32 25.82 11.05
CA SER A 340 -14.52 26.44 12.37
C SER A 340 -13.25 26.52 13.22
N PHE A 341 -12.15 25.89 12.80
CA PHE A 341 -10.93 25.84 13.59
C PHE A 341 -10.01 27.03 13.35
N SER A 342 -9.22 27.37 14.37
CA SER A 342 -8.08 28.27 14.20
C SER A 342 -7.09 27.68 13.18
N PRO A 343 -6.50 28.50 12.29
CA PRO A 343 -5.41 28.04 11.42
C PRO A 343 -4.10 27.79 12.17
N GLU A 344 -3.93 28.34 13.38
CA GLU A 344 -2.68 28.32 14.15
C GLU A 344 -2.08 26.91 14.33
N PRO A 345 -2.85 25.87 14.70
CA PRO A 345 -2.29 24.53 14.86
C PRO A 345 -1.74 23.94 13.55
N LEU A 346 -2.36 24.26 12.41
CA LEU A 346 -1.85 23.86 11.10
C LEU A 346 -0.60 24.64 10.73
N VAL A 347 -0.52 25.93 11.08
CA VAL A 347 0.71 26.72 10.89
C VAL A 347 1.87 26.06 11.62
N ILE A 348 1.73 25.81 12.92
CA ILE A 348 2.78 25.20 13.75
C ILE A 348 3.16 23.81 13.23
N LEU A 349 2.18 22.97 12.87
CA LEU A 349 2.43 21.64 12.33
C LEU A 349 3.25 21.70 11.03
N LEU A 350 2.91 22.62 10.13
CA LEU A 350 3.65 22.82 8.88
C LEU A 350 5.04 23.40 9.13
N GLU A 351 5.21 24.27 10.14
CA GLU A 351 6.50 24.85 10.52
C GLU A 351 7.44 23.75 11.00
N ASN A 352 6.96 22.88 11.90
CA ASN A 352 7.74 21.77 12.42
C ASN A 352 8.15 20.78 11.31
N ALA A 353 7.22 20.43 10.41
CA ALA A 353 7.46 19.48 9.33
C ALA A 353 8.03 20.08 8.04
N ALA A 354 8.34 21.38 8.01
CA ALA A 354 8.73 22.09 6.77
C ALA A 354 9.93 21.47 6.04
N ALA A 355 10.87 20.89 6.81
CA ALA A 355 12.08 20.26 6.28
C ALA A 355 11.84 18.89 5.63
N THR A 356 10.74 18.21 5.95
CA THR A 356 10.46 16.82 5.51
C THR A 356 9.22 16.68 4.64
N LEU A 357 8.30 17.65 4.70
CA LEU A 357 6.99 17.53 4.07
C LEU A 357 7.08 17.50 2.53
N GLU A 358 6.74 16.35 1.93
CA GLU A 358 6.65 16.15 0.49
C GLU A 358 5.21 16.25 -0.04
N THR A 359 4.20 16.00 0.81
CA THR A 359 2.79 16.04 0.42
C THR A 359 1.94 16.74 1.45
N LEU A 360 1.24 17.78 1.00
CA LEU A 360 0.16 18.42 1.72
C LEU A 360 -1.13 18.26 0.92
N ASN A 361 -2.07 17.50 1.44
CA ASN A 361 -3.40 17.35 0.88
C ASN A 361 -4.44 17.81 1.90
N LEU A 362 -5.19 18.86 1.56
CA LEU A 362 -6.27 19.44 2.34
C LEU A 362 -7.53 19.50 1.48
N GLN A 363 -7.88 18.38 0.86
CA GLN A 363 -9.00 18.28 -0.08
C GLN A 363 -10.35 18.29 0.66
N ASP A 364 -11.33 19.02 0.14
CA ASP A 364 -12.71 19.07 0.69
C ASP A 364 -12.75 19.36 2.22
N CYS A 365 -11.75 20.08 2.74
CA CYS A 365 -11.62 20.37 4.17
C CYS A 365 -12.40 21.62 4.60
N GLY A 366 -13.05 22.33 3.69
CA GLY A 366 -13.71 23.60 4.00
C GLY A 366 -12.75 24.69 4.47
N ILE A 367 -11.50 24.66 4.01
CA ILE A 367 -10.51 25.72 4.24
C ILE A 367 -11.06 27.03 3.69
N THR A 368 -11.05 28.07 4.52
CA THR A 368 -11.49 29.41 4.16
C THR A 368 -10.35 30.25 3.57
N ASN A 369 -10.71 31.36 2.92
CA ASN A 369 -9.74 32.36 2.42
C ASN A 369 -8.76 32.84 3.51
N SER A 370 -9.25 33.15 4.72
CA SER A 370 -8.42 33.63 5.82
C SER A 370 -7.48 32.56 6.36
N GLN A 371 -7.95 31.31 6.49
CA GLN A 371 -7.12 30.19 6.92
C GLN A 371 -6.02 29.88 5.89
N LEU A 372 -6.35 29.89 4.60
CA LEU A 372 -5.35 29.68 3.55
C LEU A 372 -4.31 30.80 3.56
N GLN A 373 -4.73 32.06 3.67
CA GLN A 373 -3.81 33.20 3.79
C GLN A 373 -2.87 33.06 5.00
N ALA A 374 -3.38 32.61 6.15
CA ALA A 374 -2.58 32.41 7.36
C ALA A 374 -1.46 31.36 7.19
N ILE A 375 -1.69 30.31 6.40
CA ILE A 375 -0.69 29.25 6.18
C ILE A 375 0.31 29.56 5.04
N LEU A 376 0.08 30.59 4.20
CA LEU A 376 0.99 30.90 3.07
C LEU A 376 2.45 31.15 3.48
N PRO A 377 2.76 31.89 4.56
CA PRO A 377 4.14 32.15 4.97
C PRO A 377 4.89 30.86 5.29
N VAL A 378 4.33 30.00 6.15
CA VAL A 378 4.94 28.70 6.49
C VAL A 378 5.01 27.77 5.29
N LEU A 379 3.98 27.75 4.44
CA LEU A 379 3.95 26.89 3.27
C LEU A 379 5.16 27.18 2.36
N SER A 380 5.56 28.45 2.22
CA SER A 380 6.74 28.85 1.44
C SER A 380 8.08 28.30 1.98
N CYS A 381 8.12 27.89 3.25
CA CYS A 381 9.28 27.25 3.89
C CYS A 381 9.37 25.74 3.60
N CYS A 382 8.29 25.10 3.12
CA CYS A 382 8.23 23.67 2.82
C CYS A 382 8.95 23.31 1.51
N SER A 383 10.29 23.41 1.51
CA SER A 383 11.13 23.25 0.30
C SER A 383 11.09 21.85 -0.33
N GLN A 384 10.67 20.82 0.42
CA GLN A 384 10.57 19.45 -0.07
C GLN A 384 9.25 19.15 -0.77
N LEU A 385 8.29 20.09 -0.78
CA LEU A 385 6.93 19.83 -1.23
C LEU A 385 6.87 19.46 -2.72
N ARG A 386 6.22 18.33 -3.01
CA ARG A 386 6.05 17.76 -4.37
C ARG A 386 4.61 17.70 -4.79
N VAL A 387 3.70 17.52 -3.83
CA VAL A 387 2.27 17.41 -4.04
C VAL A 387 1.55 18.40 -3.13
N LEU A 388 0.76 19.28 -3.73
CA LEU A 388 -0.07 20.27 -3.04
C LEU A 388 -1.52 20.16 -3.51
N SER A 389 -2.45 20.02 -2.57
CA SER A 389 -3.87 19.80 -2.90
C SER A 389 -4.77 20.62 -2.00
N PHE A 390 -5.58 21.48 -2.62
CA PHE A 390 -6.64 22.28 -1.99
C PHE A 390 -7.98 22.17 -2.75
N ASN A 391 -8.09 21.24 -3.71
CA ASN A 391 -9.34 21.04 -4.44
C ASN A 391 -10.51 20.77 -3.49
N GLY A 392 -11.70 21.21 -3.88
CA GLY A 392 -12.90 21.03 -3.05
C GLY A 392 -13.11 22.09 -1.96
N ASN A 393 -12.14 23.00 -1.76
CA ASN A 393 -12.33 24.16 -0.87
C ASN A 393 -12.88 25.39 -1.64
N ASP A 394 -13.59 26.24 -0.93
CA ASP A 394 -14.16 27.49 -1.47
C ASP A 394 -13.16 28.64 -1.34
N ILE A 395 -12.28 28.76 -2.34
CA ILE A 395 -11.20 29.76 -2.36
C ILE A 395 -11.43 30.78 -3.48
N SER A 396 -11.30 32.06 -3.15
CA SER A 396 -11.42 33.15 -4.13
C SER A 396 -10.22 33.22 -5.07
N MET A 397 -10.44 33.81 -6.24
CA MET A 397 -9.42 34.11 -7.23
C MET A 397 -8.23 34.85 -6.61
N SER A 398 -8.51 35.88 -5.80
CA SER A 398 -7.47 36.68 -5.14
C SER A 398 -6.54 35.86 -4.24
N VAL A 399 -7.10 34.92 -3.48
CA VAL A 399 -6.31 34.07 -2.59
C VAL A 399 -5.56 32.99 -3.36
N LEU A 400 -6.16 32.44 -4.42
CA LEU A 400 -5.47 31.52 -5.33
C LEU A 400 -4.28 32.19 -6.01
N SER A 401 -4.44 33.42 -6.52
CA SER A 401 -3.32 34.20 -7.08
C SER A 401 -2.20 34.37 -6.07
N ASN A 402 -2.53 34.76 -4.82
CA ASN A 402 -1.53 34.88 -3.75
C ASN A 402 -0.83 33.54 -3.46
N LEU A 403 -1.58 32.43 -3.40
CA LEU A 403 -1.01 31.10 -3.22
C LEU A 403 0.01 30.76 -4.33
N LEU A 404 -0.33 31.02 -5.59
CA LEU A 404 0.58 30.76 -6.72
C LEU A 404 1.88 31.57 -6.59
N LEU A 405 1.78 32.86 -6.24
CA LEU A 405 2.94 33.73 -5.99
C LEU A 405 3.83 33.18 -4.85
N HIS A 406 3.23 32.68 -3.77
CA HIS A 406 3.96 32.07 -2.65
C HIS A 406 4.62 30.71 -3.00
N THR A 407 4.14 30.01 -4.03
CA THR A 407 4.75 28.76 -4.53
C THR A 407 5.85 28.99 -5.57
N SER A 408 6.16 30.23 -5.93
CA SER A 408 7.15 30.59 -6.98
C SER A 408 8.52 29.91 -6.81
N ARG A 409 8.99 29.78 -5.56
CA ARG A 409 10.31 29.20 -5.23
C ARG A 409 10.30 27.67 -5.06
N MET A 410 9.15 27.02 -5.20
CA MET A 410 8.99 25.58 -4.96
C MET A 410 9.29 24.73 -6.20
N THR A 411 10.57 24.57 -6.51
CA THR A 411 11.03 23.87 -7.73
C THR A 411 10.69 22.37 -7.78
N ARG A 412 10.40 21.77 -6.62
CA ARG A 412 10.08 20.35 -6.47
C ARG A 412 8.60 20.02 -6.68
N LEU A 413 7.72 21.02 -6.75
CA LEU A 413 6.31 20.78 -7.06
C LEU A 413 6.19 20.03 -8.38
N SER A 414 5.36 18.99 -8.36
CA SER A 414 5.18 18.03 -9.44
C SER A 414 3.72 17.72 -9.72
N LEU A 415 2.86 17.89 -8.71
CA LEU A 415 1.41 17.78 -8.82
C LEU A 415 0.73 18.82 -7.93
N GLU A 416 -0.12 19.62 -8.54
CA GLU A 416 -0.85 20.69 -7.88
C GLU A 416 -2.32 20.57 -8.22
N LYS A 417 -3.17 20.59 -7.20
CA LYS A 417 -4.62 20.44 -7.35
C LYS A 417 -5.31 21.59 -6.65
N TYR A 418 -5.83 22.52 -7.44
CA TYR A 418 -6.51 23.71 -6.94
C TYR A 418 -8.02 23.57 -7.14
N PRO A 419 -8.83 24.23 -6.30
CA PRO A 419 -10.24 24.40 -6.59
C PRO A 419 -10.41 25.38 -7.76
N ALA A 420 -11.49 25.25 -8.52
CA ALA A 420 -11.94 26.31 -9.41
C ALA A 420 -12.23 27.58 -8.58
N PRO A 421 -11.81 28.78 -9.04
CA PRO A 421 -12.05 30.02 -8.31
C PRO A 421 -13.52 30.20 -7.97
N LEU A 422 -13.81 30.67 -6.75
CA LEU A 422 -15.19 30.85 -6.26
C LEU A 422 -16.03 31.75 -7.18
N GLU A 423 -15.42 32.72 -7.84
CA GLU A 423 -16.01 33.64 -8.80
C GLU A 423 -16.43 32.97 -10.12
N SER A 424 -16.11 31.69 -10.30
CA SER A 424 -16.61 30.87 -11.41
C SER A 424 -18.04 30.39 -11.19
N TYR A 425 -18.59 30.56 -9.97
CA TYR A 425 -19.91 30.10 -9.59
C TYR A 425 -20.88 31.27 -9.36
N ASP A 426 -22.16 31.06 -9.64
CA ASP A 426 -23.23 31.98 -9.22
C ASP A 426 -23.63 31.78 -7.76
N ALA A 427 -24.58 32.61 -7.29
CA ALA A 427 -25.12 32.54 -5.94
C ALA A 427 -25.85 31.21 -5.64
N GLN A 428 -26.22 30.43 -6.66
CA GLN A 428 -26.84 29.12 -6.53
C GLN A 428 -25.81 27.97 -6.62
N GLY A 429 -24.52 28.29 -6.79
CA GLY A 429 -23.44 27.32 -6.93
C GLY A 429 -23.37 26.66 -8.30
N ALA A 430 -24.09 27.17 -9.30
CA ALA A 430 -23.93 26.72 -10.67
C ALA A 430 -22.71 27.41 -11.30
N ILE A 431 -22.00 26.66 -12.16
CA ILE A 431 -20.75 27.14 -12.76
C ILE A 431 -21.02 27.88 -14.06
N HIS A 432 -20.26 28.94 -14.30
CA HIS A 432 -20.22 29.68 -15.55
C HIS A 432 -18.97 29.28 -16.36
N PRO A 433 -19.08 28.42 -17.39
CA PRO A 433 -17.91 27.86 -18.07
C PRO A 433 -17.00 28.94 -18.67
N GLY A 434 -17.55 29.96 -19.33
CA GLY A 434 -16.76 31.05 -19.90
C GLY A 434 -15.96 31.81 -18.85
N ARG A 435 -16.56 32.07 -17.68
CA ARG A 435 -15.89 32.74 -16.56
C ARG A 435 -14.83 31.84 -15.92
N LEU A 436 -15.12 30.55 -15.77
CA LEU A 436 -14.17 29.55 -15.28
C LEU A 436 -12.89 29.54 -16.13
N PHE A 437 -13.04 29.39 -17.45
CA PHE A 437 -11.88 29.33 -18.35
C PHE A 437 -11.07 30.62 -18.30
N GLN A 438 -11.74 31.78 -18.32
CA GLN A 438 -11.06 33.08 -18.20
C GLN A 438 -10.22 33.18 -16.93
N LEU A 439 -10.78 32.79 -15.77
CA LEU A 439 -10.08 32.87 -14.49
C LEU A 439 -8.94 31.85 -14.37
N ILE A 440 -9.13 30.64 -14.90
CA ILE A 440 -8.05 29.64 -14.93
C ILE A 440 -6.91 30.10 -15.83
N ASP A 441 -7.21 30.69 -16.99
CA ASP A 441 -6.19 31.22 -17.89
C ASP A 441 -5.41 32.34 -17.20
N GLU A 442 -6.07 33.25 -16.47
CA GLU A 442 -5.41 34.28 -15.65
C GLU A 442 -4.50 33.68 -14.56
N LEU A 443 -4.95 32.65 -13.83
CA LEU A 443 -4.12 31.94 -12.85
C LEU A 443 -2.90 31.26 -13.49
N MET A 444 -3.09 30.66 -14.67
CA MET A 444 -2.02 30.00 -15.40
C MET A 444 -0.99 31.00 -15.94
N GLU A 445 -1.41 32.20 -16.37
CA GLU A 445 -0.49 33.29 -16.73
C GLU A 445 0.35 33.72 -15.51
N ILE A 446 -0.29 34.01 -14.36
CA ILE A 446 0.42 34.33 -13.11
C ILE A 446 1.44 33.23 -12.76
N LEU A 447 1.04 31.96 -12.89
CA LEU A 447 1.91 30.85 -12.56
C LEU A 447 3.12 30.77 -13.51
N ARG A 448 2.90 30.94 -14.83
CA ARG A 448 3.96 30.95 -15.86
C ARG A 448 4.94 32.10 -15.67
N ASP A 449 4.46 33.25 -15.19
CA ASP A 449 5.31 34.40 -14.89
C ASP A 449 6.27 34.13 -13.72
N VAL A 450 5.89 33.26 -12.78
CA VAL A 450 6.72 32.96 -11.60
C VAL A 450 7.52 31.66 -11.70
N ARG A 451 7.05 30.64 -12.43
CA ARG A 451 7.76 29.38 -12.69
C ARG A 451 7.16 28.55 -13.82
N GLU A 452 7.91 27.56 -14.32
CA GLU A 452 7.38 26.57 -15.25
C GLU A 452 6.41 25.60 -14.55
N PRO A 453 5.11 25.58 -14.90
CA PRO A 453 4.14 24.65 -14.31
C PRO A 453 4.37 23.22 -14.80
N LYS A 454 4.25 22.23 -13.91
CA LYS A 454 4.26 20.81 -14.25
C LYS A 454 2.82 20.30 -14.37
N ASN A 455 2.37 19.41 -13.48
CA ASN A 455 0.98 18.94 -13.48
C ASN A 455 0.11 19.81 -12.58
N VAL A 456 -0.56 20.79 -13.17
CA VAL A 456 -1.49 21.69 -12.46
C VAL A 456 -2.91 21.38 -12.90
N LEU A 457 -3.77 21.07 -11.94
CA LEU A 457 -5.15 20.66 -12.16
C LEU A 457 -6.10 21.58 -11.38
N PHE A 458 -7.15 22.05 -12.04
CA PHE A 458 -8.24 22.80 -11.39
C PHE A 458 -9.50 21.94 -11.36
N TYR A 459 -10.08 21.78 -10.17
CA TYR A 459 -11.23 20.94 -9.92
C TYR A 459 -12.46 21.78 -9.64
N THR A 460 -13.55 21.51 -10.37
CA THR A 460 -14.85 22.08 -10.03
C THR A 460 -15.53 21.28 -8.94
N LYS A 461 -16.52 21.89 -8.27
CA LYS A 461 -17.48 21.14 -7.46
C LYS A 461 -18.20 20.10 -8.33
N PRO A 462 -18.66 18.98 -7.73
CA PRO A 462 -19.52 18.03 -8.43
C PRO A 462 -20.76 18.73 -8.99
N CYS A 463 -21.10 18.46 -10.24
CA CYS A 463 -22.32 19.00 -10.84
C CYS A 463 -23.55 18.47 -10.11
N HIS A 464 -24.43 19.36 -9.65
CA HIS A 464 -25.66 18.99 -8.94
C HIS A 464 -26.61 18.08 -9.74
N LYS A 465 -26.51 18.07 -11.09
CA LYS A 465 -27.37 17.23 -11.95
C LYS A 465 -26.83 15.82 -12.18
N CYS A 466 -25.52 15.67 -12.43
CA CYS A 466 -24.94 14.38 -12.83
C CYS A 466 -23.84 13.87 -11.89
N GLY A 467 -23.46 14.62 -10.86
CA GLY A 467 -22.40 14.27 -9.91
C GLY A 467 -20.98 14.34 -10.48
N ASN A 468 -20.81 14.64 -11.76
CA ASN A 468 -19.48 14.70 -12.37
C ASN A 468 -18.75 16.00 -12.02
N TRP A 469 -17.44 15.85 -11.81
CA TRP A 469 -16.46 16.91 -11.65
C TRP A 469 -15.89 17.21 -13.04
N PHE A 470 -15.52 18.46 -13.28
CA PHE A 470 -14.65 18.81 -14.39
C PHE A 470 -13.25 19.09 -13.85
N ILE A 471 -12.26 18.62 -14.61
CA ILE A 471 -10.85 18.79 -14.27
C ILE A 471 -10.17 19.46 -15.46
N TYR A 472 -9.76 20.70 -15.28
CA TYR A 472 -8.97 21.41 -16.29
C TYR A 472 -7.58 20.76 -16.42
N ASN A 473 -7.01 20.74 -17.64
CA ASN A 473 -5.78 20.02 -18.05
C ASN A 473 -5.85 18.49 -18.11
N LEU A 474 -7.02 17.87 -17.97
CA LEU A 474 -7.24 16.48 -18.36
C LEU A 474 -8.12 16.40 -19.61
N PRO A 475 -8.03 15.32 -20.41
CA PRO A 475 -8.96 15.03 -21.51
C PRO A 475 -10.37 14.65 -21.00
N SER A 476 -10.85 15.32 -19.96
CA SER A 476 -12.24 15.25 -19.52
C SER A 476 -13.06 16.25 -20.33
N SER A 477 -14.14 15.77 -20.96
CA SER A 477 -15.14 16.67 -21.54
C SER A 477 -15.76 17.54 -20.44
N PRO A 478 -16.01 18.84 -20.70
CA PRO A 478 -16.85 19.65 -19.84
C PRO A 478 -18.15 18.91 -19.51
N CYS A 479 -18.67 19.10 -18.30
CA CYS A 479 -19.91 18.45 -17.91
C CYS A 479 -21.01 18.82 -18.92
N ARG A 480 -21.65 17.81 -19.53
CA ARG A 480 -22.71 18.03 -20.54
C ARG A 480 -23.89 18.84 -19.99
N CYS A 481 -24.06 18.88 -18.67
CA CYS A 481 -25.08 19.69 -18.00
C CYS A 481 -24.77 21.20 -18.00
N TRP A 482 -23.57 21.62 -18.41
CA TRP A 482 -23.17 23.03 -18.51
C TRP A 482 -23.46 23.63 -19.88
N LEU A 483 -23.72 22.79 -20.89
CA LEU A 483 -24.08 23.24 -22.22
C LEU A 483 -25.57 23.61 -22.22
N PRO A 484 -25.98 24.74 -22.83
CA PRO A 484 -27.38 25.01 -23.10
C PRO A 484 -27.99 23.85 -23.91
N ALA A 485 -29.23 23.49 -23.59
CA ALA A 485 -29.99 22.47 -24.31
C ALA A 485 -30.30 22.88 -25.75
#